data_AF-A0A2D5R7N7-F1
#
_entry.id   AF-A0A2D5R7N7-F1
#
_cell.length_a   1.000
_cell.length_b   1.000
_cell.length_c   1.000
_cell.angle_alpha   90.00
_cell.angle_beta   90.00
_cell.angle_gamma   90.00
#
_symmetry.space_group_name_H-M   'P 1'
#
loop_
_entity.id
_entity.type
_entity.pdbx_description
1 polymer ?
#
loop_
_entity_poly.entity_id
_entity_poly.type
_entity_poly.pdbx_seq_one_letter_code
_entity_poly.pdbx_strand_id
1 'polypeptide(L)' 'MQITRTNPFNGETNTLNIDVTDEQVQAYMDGALIQDAFPQLTAGEREFIKTGITEEAWDEMFS' A
#
# COMPACT_ATOMS: atom_id res chain seq x y z
N MET A 1 -0.65 -11.35 1.92
CA MET A 1 -1.64 -11.29 0.82
C MET A 1 -1.00 -10.62 -0.39
N GLN A 2 -1.25 -11.10 -1.60
CA GLN A 2 -0.79 -10.41 -2.81
C GLN A 2 -1.70 -9.22 -3.11
N ILE A 3 -1.14 -8.01 -3.07
CA ILE A 3 -1.85 -6.77 -3.38
C ILE A 3 -1.26 -6.19 -4.66
N THR A 4 -2.12 -5.96 -5.66
CA THR A 4 -1.72 -5.36 -6.93
C THR A 4 -2.24 -3.93 -7.02
N ARG A 5 -1.35 -3.00 -7.36
CA ARG A 5 -1.67 -1.57 -7.53
C ARG A 5 -0.92 -1.00 -8.73
N THR A 6 -1.49 0.03 -9.34
CA THR A 6 -0.85 0.81 -10.39
C THR A 6 -0.37 2.12 -9.80
N ASN A 7 0.93 2.41 -9.92
CA ASN A 7 1.53 3.65 -9.47
C ASN A 7 0.98 4.82 -10.34
N PRO A 8 0.41 5.87 -9.72
CA PRO A 8 -0.24 6.97 -10.44
C PRO A 8 0.74 7.91 -11.15
N PHE A 9 2.03 7.87 -10.80
CA PHE A 9 3.04 8.77 -11.37
C PHE A 9 3.69 8.22 -12.63
N ASN A 10 4.00 6.93 -12.67
CA ASN A 10 4.70 6.29 -13.79
C ASN A 10 3.84 5.27 -14.56
N GLY A 11 2.65 4.90 -14.05
CA GLY A 11 1.74 3.95 -14.68
C GLY A 11 2.13 2.48 -14.51
N GLU A 12 3.20 2.17 -13.77
CA GLU A 12 3.65 0.81 -13.55
C GLU A 12 2.70 0.05 -12.62
N THR A 13 2.43 -1.21 -12.95
CA THR A 13 1.59 -2.09 -12.13
C THR A 13 2.47 -3.06 -11.36
N ASN A 14 2.44 -2.94 -10.04
CA ASN A 14 3.26 -3.71 -9.12
C ASN A 14 2.38 -4.63 -8.27
N THR A 15 2.92 -5.78 -7.89
CA THR A 15 2.28 -6.71 -6.96
C THR A 15 3.24 -7.00 -5.82
N LEU A 16 2.84 -6.66 -4.60
CA LEU A 16 3.62 -6.92 -3.39
C LEU A 16 2.92 -7.96 -2.51
N ASN A 17 3.70 -8.78 -1.81
CA ASN A 17 3.18 -9.65 -0.76
C ASN A 17 3.24 -8.89 0.58
N ILE A 18 2.09 -8.44 1.07
CA ILE A 18 1.97 -7.63 2.28
C ILE A 18 1.29 -8.43 3.39
N ASP A 19 1.80 -8.32 4.62
CA ASP A 19 1.27 -9.03 5.79
C ASP A 19 -0.03 -8.39 6.31
N VAL A 20 -1.15 -8.71 5.65
CA VAL A 20 -2.50 -8.25 6.01
C VAL A 20 -3.52 -9.39 5.98
N THR A 21 -4.59 -9.24 6.77
CA THR A 21 -5.77 -10.14 6.77
C THR A 21 -6.94 -9.54 5.99
N ASP A 22 -7.91 -10.39 5.61
CA ASP A 22 -9.13 -9.95 4.94
C ASP A 22 -9.94 -8.97 5.79
N GLU A 23 -9.99 -9.17 7.11
CA GLU A 23 -10.70 -8.28 8.04
C GLU A 23 -10.07 -6.88 8.11
N GLN A 24 -8.74 -6.80 8.05
CA GLN A 24 -8.03 -5.51 8.02
C GLN A 24 -8.32 -4.77 6.71
N VAL A 25 -8.31 -5.49 5.58
CA VAL A 25 -8.68 -4.92 4.28
C VAL A 25 -10.12 -4.43 4.32
N GLN A 26 -11.05 -5.23 4.86
CA GLN A 26 -12.44 -4.83 4.99
C GLN A 26 -12.60 -3.58 5.88
N ALA A 27 -11.92 -3.51 7.02
CA ALA A 27 -11.96 -2.34 7.90
C ALA A 27 -11.50 -1.05 7.17
N TYR A 28 -10.45 -1.15 6.34
CA TYR A 28 -10.03 -0.03 5.51
C TYR A 28 -11.08 0.35 4.45
N MET A 29 -11.70 -0.65 3.80
CA MET A 29 -12.79 -0.42 2.84
C MET A 29 -14.05 0.18 3.49
N ASP A 30 -14.27 -0.11 4.77
CA ASP A 30 -15.35 0.46 5.59
C ASP A 30 -15.03 1.88 6.11
N GLY A 31 -13.84 2.40 5.80
CA GLY A 31 -13.46 3.79 6.07
C GLY A 31 -12.58 4.01 7.29
N ALA A 32 -12.01 2.95 7.89
CA ALA A 32 -10.99 3.11 8.92
C ALA A 32 -9.77 3.86 8.37
N LEU A 33 -9.07 4.61 9.23
CA LEU A 33 -7.81 5.23 8.84
C LEU A 33 -6.78 4.13 8.54
N ILE A 34 -5.89 4.36 7.58
CA ILE A 34 -4.95 3.33 7.11
C ILE A 34 -4.01 2.83 8.22
N GLN A 35 -3.65 3.69 9.16
CA GLN A 35 -2.86 3.31 10.34
C GLN A 35 -3.65 2.49 11.36
N ASP A 36 -4.98 2.63 11.39
CA ASP A 36 -5.85 1.88 12.30
C ASP A 36 -6.19 0.51 11.70
N ALA A 37 -6.40 0.45 10.37
CA ALA A 37 -6.63 -0.80 9.65
C ALA A 37 -5.37 -1.68 9.59
N PHE A 38 -4.19 -1.06 9.41
CA PHE A 38 -2.93 -1.77 9.22
C PHE A 38 -1.83 -1.30 10.19
N PRO A 39 -2.02 -1.44 11.52
CA PRO A 39 -1.10 -0.89 12.53
C PRO A 39 0.29 -1.52 12.52
N GLN A 40 0.41 -2.75 12.01
CA GLN A 40 1.67 -3.49 11.93
C GLN A 40 2.55 -3.11 10.74
N LEU A 41 1.96 -2.56 9.68
CA LEU A 41 2.68 -2.27 8.43
C LEU A 41 3.62 -1.08 8.56
N THR A 42 4.68 -1.08 7.74
CA THR A 42 5.55 0.08 7.58
C THR A 42 4.82 1.25 6.90
N ALA A 43 5.42 2.44 6.94
CA ALA A 43 4.89 3.59 6.23
C ALA A 43 4.82 3.34 4.71
N GLY A 44 5.84 2.71 4.11
CA GLY A 44 5.87 2.42 2.68
C GLY A 44 4.87 1.34 2.27
N GLU A 45 4.66 0.30 3.08
CA GLU A 45 3.63 -0.71 2.82
C GLU A 45 2.22 -0.10 2.84
N ARG A 46 1.93 0.79 3.81
CA ARG A 46 0.67 1.53 3.84
C ARG A 46 0.54 2.45 2.64
N GLU A 47 1.61 3.14 2.26
CA GLU A 47 1.59 4.00 1.08
C GLU A 47 1.31 3.19 -0.18
N PHE A 48 1.95 2.03 -0.36
CA PHE A 48 1.66 1.13 -1.47
C PHE A 48 0.19 0.69 -1.49
N ILE A 49 -0.37 0.27 -0.34
CA ILE A 49 -1.81 -0.05 -0.27
C ILE A 49 -2.66 1.15 -0.66
N LYS A 50 -2.30 2.37 -0.25
CA LYS A 50 -3.09 3.58 -0.47
C LYS A 50 -3.05 4.07 -1.92
N THR A 51 -1.87 4.13 -2.52
CA THR A 51 -1.62 4.84 -3.78
C THR A 51 -1.03 3.96 -4.86
N GLY A 52 -0.38 2.84 -4.50
CA GLY A 52 0.36 2.00 -5.43
C GLY A 52 1.81 2.42 -5.65
N ILE A 53 2.29 3.43 -4.91
CA ILE A 53 3.69 3.85 -4.97
C ILE A 53 4.52 2.92 -4.07
N THR A 54 5.57 2.33 -4.64
CA THR A 54 6.55 1.53 -3.88
C THR A 54 7.58 2.43 -3.22
N GLU A 55 8.27 1.93 -2.17
CA GLU A 55 9.38 2.67 -1.56
C GLU A 55 10.47 3.00 -2.59
N GLU A 56 10.80 2.04 -3.47
CA GLU A 56 11.74 2.23 -4.58
C GLU A 56 11.33 3.37 -5.53
N ALA A 57 10.05 3.39 -5.96
CA ALA A 57 9.57 4.45 -6.83
C ALA A 57 9.55 5.82 -6.14
N TRP A 58 9.33 5.85 -4.82
CA TRP A 58 9.41 7.08 -4.04
C TRP A 58 10.85 7.60 -3.97
N ASP A 59 11.81 6.72 -3.69
CA ASP A 59 13.22 7.06 -3.62
C ASP A 59 13.74 7.57 -4.98
N GLU A 60 13.36 6.93 -6.09
CA GLU A 60 13.70 7.38 -7.44
C GLU A 60 13.17 8.79 -7.75
N MET A 61 11.93 9.11 -7.34
CA MET A 61 11.32 10.42 -7.60
C MET A 61 12.01 11.59 -6.88
N PHE A 62 12.70 11.33 -5.77
CA PHE A 62 13.32 12.37 -4.94
C PHE A 62 14.85 12.25 -4.82
N SER A 63 15.47 11.40 -5.65
CA SER A 63 16.93 11.22 -5.75
C SER A 63 17.66 12.28 -6.58
#